data_AF-A0AAW3J6E7-F1
#
_entry.id   AF-A0AAW3J6E7-F1
#
_cell.length_a   1.000
_cell.length_b   1.000
_cell.length_c   1.000
_cell.angle_alpha   90.00
_cell.angle_beta   90.00
_cell.angle_gamma   90.00
#
_symmetry.space_group_name_H-M   'P 1'
#
loop_
_entity.id
_entity.type
_entity.pdbx_description
1 polymer ?
#
loop_
_entity_poly.entity_id
_entity_poly.type
_entity_poly.pdbx_seq_one_letter_code
_entity_poly.pdbx_strand_id
1 'polypeptide(L)'
;MKKLLLTLSVIAGLLSNAFAIDLISVATNGKSNENSLGVKTLNNQEMSEIVGGATILKHLHGNTYQYFIPYNYGTKDNSGTRISYTAYYKLFEDYTNELTPLNVDDGSNQYIPVVKATLNHLNNQVNISIIGMNQNNPVYTRPADRYYADKLLDDRKILNEINGVIRSDANKYWGIR
;
A
#
# COMPACT_ATOMS: atom_id res chain seq x y z
N MET A 1 -32.13 12.81 68.94
CA MET A 1 -31.48 12.14 67.79
C MET A 1 -31.98 12.72 66.45
N LYS A 2 -31.61 13.97 66.11
CA LYS A 2 -31.91 14.57 64.78
C LYS A 2 -30.79 15.48 64.23
N LYS A 3 -29.69 15.68 64.96
CA LYS A 3 -28.60 16.60 64.56
C LYS A 3 -27.35 15.91 63.99
N LEU A 4 -27.32 14.57 63.96
CA LEU A 4 -26.17 13.79 63.51
C LEU A 4 -26.29 13.30 62.04
N LEU A 5 -27.50 13.34 61.47
CA LEU A 5 -27.77 12.94 60.09
C LEU A 5 -27.56 14.07 59.06
N LEU A 6 -27.48 15.33 59.50
CA LEU A 6 -27.30 16.48 58.60
C LEU A 6 -25.83 16.83 58.34
N THR A 7 -24.91 16.39 59.19
CA THR A 7 -23.47 16.67 59.03
C THR A 7 -22.76 15.67 58.12
N LEU A 8 -23.33 14.47 57.92
CA LEU A 8 -22.74 13.45 57.05
C LEU A 8 -23.15 13.62 55.58
N SER A 9 -24.30 14.26 55.31
CA SER A 9 -24.80 14.50 53.94
C SER A 9 -24.13 15.71 53.26
N VAL A 10 -23.55 16.64 54.02
CA VAL A 10 -22.83 17.80 53.46
C VAL A 10 -21.42 17.43 52.97
N ILE A 11 -20.77 16.44 53.59
CA ILE A 11 -19.43 15.97 53.15
C ILE A 11 -19.54 15.10 51.89
N ALA A 12 -20.62 14.34 51.74
CA ALA A 12 -20.86 13.52 50.54
C ALA A 12 -21.27 14.35 49.30
N GLY A 13 -21.87 15.53 49.50
CA GLY A 13 -22.31 16.42 48.40
C GLY A 13 -21.23 17.37 47.86
N LEU A 14 -20.07 17.48 48.50
CA LEU A 14 -18.96 18.33 48.04
C LEU A 14 -17.94 17.58 47.16
N LEU A 15 -18.08 16.26 47.02
CA LEU A 15 -17.17 15.43 46.20
C LEU A 15 -17.79 15.00 44.86
N SER A 16 -19.03 15.37 44.56
CA SER A 16 -19.73 15.00 43.33
C SER A 16 -19.30 15.79 42.08
N ASN A 17 -18.33 16.70 42.21
CA ASN A 17 -17.61 17.28 41.07
C ASN A 17 -16.20 16.71 40.98
N ALA A 18 -16.02 15.41 41.24
CA ALA A 18 -14.84 14.69 40.81
C ALA A 18 -14.87 14.69 39.27
N PHE A 19 -14.29 15.76 38.72
CA PHE A 19 -13.81 15.84 37.35
C PHE A 19 -13.31 14.47 36.96
N ALA A 20 -13.74 13.96 35.81
CA ALA A 20 -13.00 12.91 35.13
C ALA A 20 -11.59 13.44 34.99
N ILE A 21 -10.72 13.08 35.95
CA ILE A 21 -9.31 13.38 35.89
C ILE A 21 -8.86 12.53 34.73
N ASP A 22 -8.79 13.15 33.57
CA ASP A 22 -8.24 12.53 32.39
C ASP A 22 -6.81 12.16 32.77
N LEU A 23 -6.61 10.88 33.09
CA LEU A 23 -5.37 10.34 33.63
C LEU A 23 -4.22 10.61 32.64
N ILE A 24 -4.56 10.72 31.35
CA ILE A 24 -3.67 11.14 30.28
C ILE A 24 -3.27 12.61 30.44
N SER A 25 -4.20 13.52 30.74
CA SER A 25 -3.89 14.94 30.99
C SER A 25 -3.00 15.16 32.21
N VAL A 26 -3.18 14.35 33.27
CA VAL A 26 -2.38 14.42 34.50
C VAL A 26 -1.00 13.81 34.31
N ALA A 27 -0.89 12.73 33.54
CA ALA A 27 0.41 12.16 33.18
C ALA A 27 1.20 13.06 32.21
N THR A 28 0.53 13.91 31.43
CA THR A 28 1.15 14.77 30.41
C THR A 28 1.31 16.24 30.81
N ASN A 29 0.93 16.61 32.04
CA ASN A 29 0.90 18.01 32.52
C ASN A 29 0.19 18.96 31.54
N GLY A 30 -0.88 18.49 30.88
CA GLY A 30 -1.64 19.28 29.90
C GLY A 30 -0.86 19.69 28.65
N LYS A 31 0.32 19.12 28.39
CA LYS A 31 1.02 19.31 27.12
C LYS A 31 0.51 18.27 26.13
N SER A 32 -0.02 18.75 24.99
CA SER A 32 -0.15 17.94 23.79
C SER A 32 1.25 17.49 23.37
N ASN A 33 1.67 16.35 23.89
CA ASN A 33 2.86 15.65 23.45
C ASN A 33 2.38 14.68 22.40
N GLU A 34 2.90 14.77 21.18
CA GLU A 34 2.56 13.85 20.08
C GLU A 34 2.96 12.39 20.37
N ASN A 35 3.56 12.12 21.54
CA ASN A 35 3.83 10.81 22.08
C ASN A 35 2.89 10.49 23.26
N SER A 36 1.76 9.87 22.95
CA SER A 36 0.93 9.17 23.94
C SER A 36 1.77 8.05 24.59
N LEU A 37 1.63 7.85 25.91
CA LEU A 37 2.26 6.75 26.66
C LEU A 37 1.80 5.40 26.09
N GLY A 38 2.58 4.87 25.14
CA GLY A 38 2.31 3.62 24.43
C GLY A 38 2.50 3.68 22.91
N VAL A 39 2.65 4.89 22.33
CA VAL A 39 2.88 5.08 20.88
C VAL A 39 4.22 5.79 20.69
N LYS A 40 5.19 5.11 20.08
CA LYS A 40 6.48 5.69 19.70
C LYS A 40 6.33 6.37 18.35
N THR A 41 6.45 7.70 18.32
CA THR A 41 6.68 8.41 17.06
C THR A 41 8.08 8.09 16.57
N LEU A 42 8.15 7.47 15.39
CA LEU A 42 9.41 7.07 14.77
C LEU A 42 10.13 8.29 14.22
N ASN A 43 11.45 8.36 14.41
CA ASN A 43 12.26 9.39 13.79
C ASN A 43 12.50 9.09 12.29
N ASN A 44 13.02 10.06 11.52
CA ASN A 44 13.22 9.89 10.07
C ASN A 44 14.12 8.71 9.70
N GLN A 45 15.10 8.37 10.54
CA GLN A 45 15.97 7.22 10.34
C GLN A 45 15.23 5.91 10.61
N GLU A 46 14.47 5.83 11.71
CA GLU A 46 13.61 4.69 12.02
C GLU A 46 12.49 4.51 10.99
N MET A 47 11.97 5.61 10.43
CA MET A 47 11.01 5.61 9.34
C MET A 47 11.63 5.11 8.02
N SER A 48 12.93 5.33 7.80
CA SER A 48 13.68 4.75 6.67
C SER A 48 14.06 3.29 6.89
N GLU A 49 14.10 2.84 8.15
CA GLU A 49 14.35 1.45 8.57
C GLU A 49 13.07 0.59 8.57
N ILE A 50 11.88 1.19 8.50
CA ILE A 50 10.67 0.48 8.02
C ILE A 50 10.85 0.23 6.52
N VAL A 51 11.60 -0.82 6.20
CA VAL A 51 11.70 -1.37 4.85
C VAL A 51 10.46 -2.23 4.64
N GLY A 52 9.37 -1.56 4.28
CA GLY A 52 8.15 -2.20 3.82
C GLY A 52 7.90 -1.88 2.35
N GLY A 53 7.60 -2.89 1.53
CA GLY A 53 7.75 -2.81 0.09
C GLY A 53 6.77 -3.66 -0.70
N ALA A 54 6.85 -3.52 -2.02
CA ALA A 54 6.08 -4.35 -2.91
C ALA A 54 6.98 -4.95 -3.97
N THR A 55 6.67 -6.17 -4.38
CA THR A 55 7.41 -6.90 -5.42
C THR A 55 6.44 -7.49 -6.43
N ILE A 56 6.88 -7.68 -7.66
CA ILE A 56 6.18 -8.55 -8.61
C ILE A 56 6.63 -10.02 -8.46
N LEU A 57 7.73 -10.27 -7.76
CA LEU A 57 8.37 -11.56 -7.58
C LEU A 57 7.96 -12.20 -6.26
N LYS A 58 6.96 -13.07 -6.30
CA LYS A 58 6.57 -13.88 -5.14
C LYS A 58 7.63 -14.94 -4.87
N HIS A 59 8.23 -14.88 -3.68
CA HIS A 59 9.09 -15.94 -3.16
C HIS A 59 8.28 -17.23 -2.95
N LEU A 60 8.82 -18.36 -3.40
CA LEU A 60 8.21 -19.67 -3.23
C LEU A 60 8.93 -20.51 -2.18
N HIS A 61 10.20 -20.84 -2.44
CA HIS A 61 11.08 -21.60 -1.57
C HIS A 61 12.53 -21.43 -2.05
N GLY A 62 13.50 -21.45 -1.14
CA GLY A 62 14.92 -21.31 -1.50
C GLY A 62 15.17 -20.05 -2.34
N ASN A 63 15.79 -20.20 -3.52
CA ASN A 63 16.04 -19.10 -4.46
C ASN A 63 15.02 -19.07 -5.62
N THR A 64 13.85 -19.69 -5.43
CA THR A 64 12.80 -19.78 -6.46
C THR A 64 11.78 -18.66 -6.28
N TYR A 65 11.58 -17.89 -7.35
CA TYR A 65 10.60 -16.81 -7.43
C TYR A 65 9.65 -17.03 -8.60
N GLN A 66 8.42 -16.56 -8.47
CA GLN A 66 7.44 -16.51 -9.56
C GLN A 66 6.75 -15.16 -9.62
N TYR A 67 6.32 -14.75 -10.80
CA TYR A 67 5.42 -13.62 -10.97
C TYR A 67 4.18 -14.05 -11.73
N PHE A 68 3.10 -13.28 -11.58
CA PHE A 68 1.82 -13.57 -12.20
C PHE A 68 1.38 -12.40 -13.08
N ILE A 69 1.07 -12.69 -14.34
CA ILE A 69 0.50 -11.75 -15.30
C ILE A 69 -0.98 -12.08 -15.49
N PRO A 70 -1.90 -11.50 -14.69
CA PRO A 70 -3.34 -11.66 -14.89
C PRO A 70 -3.84 -11.25 -16.26
N TYR A 71 -3.19 -10.26 -16.90
CA TYR A 71 -3.62 -9.76 -18.19
C TYR A 71 -2.45 -9.15 -18.97
N ASN A 72 -2.46 -9.35 -20.29
CA ASN A 72 -1.52 -8.73 -21.21
C ASN A 72 -2.14 -8.59 -22.60
N TYR A 73 -1.59 -7.65 -23.36
CA TYR A 73 -1.94 -7.43 -24.76
C TYR A 73 -0.81 -6.72 -25.49
N GLY A 74 -0.79 -6.84 -26.81
CA GLY A 74 0.14 -6.13 -27.67
C GLY A 74 -0.58 -5.38 -28.78
N THR A 75 0.05 -4.31 -29.25
CA THR A 75 -0.46 -3.51 -30.37
C THR A 75 0.51 -3.58 -31.55
N LYS A 76 -0.06 -3.65 -32.76
CA LYS A 76 0.65 -3.53 -34.03
C LYS A 76 0.08 -2.35 -34.79
N ASP A 77 0.87 -1.78 -35.70
CA ASP A 77 0.36 -0.86 -36.69
C ASP A 77 -0.29 -1.59 -37.87
N ASN A 78 -0.77 -0.82 -38.85
CA ASN A 78 -1.40 -1.34 -40.06
C ASN A 78 -0.45 -2.15 -40.95
N SER A 79 0.88 -2.02 -40.77
CA SER A 79 1.89 -2.80 -41.50
C SER A 79 2.24 -4.13 -40.81
N GLY A 80 1.66 -4.39 -39.64
CA GLY A 80 2.01 -5.54 -38.81
C GLY A 80 3.25 -5.34 -37.94
N THR A 81 3.84 -4.13 -37.95
CA THR A 81 4.97 -3.77 -37.09
C THR A 81 4.49 -3.69 -35.65
N ARG A 82 5.24 -4.32 -34.74
CA ARG A 82 4.95 -4.32 -33.30
C ARG A 82 5.22 -2.93 -32.72
N ILE A 83 4.22 -2.34 -32.08
CA ILE A 83 4.30 -1.00 -31.49
C ILE A 83 4.53 -1.09 -29.98
N SER A 84 3.70 -1.85 -29.28
CA SER A 84 3.86 -2.00 -27.83
C SER A 84 3.41 -3.36 -27.32
N TYR A 85 3.90 -3.72 -26.15
CA TYR A 85 3.42 -4.82 -25.33
C TYR A 85 3.10 -4.27 -23.94
N THR A 86 1.89 -4.51 -23.44
CA THR A 86 1.47 -4.12 -22.10
C THR A 86 1.10 -5.35 -21.29
N ALA A 87 1.64 -5.44 -20.08
CA ALA A 87 1.35 -6.50 -19.12
C ALA A 87 1.03 -5.92 -17.75
N TYR A 88 0.13 -6.60 -17.05
CA TYR A 88 -0.34 -6.25 -15.71
C TYR A 88 0.30 -7.27 -14.79
N TYR A 89 1.30 -6.88 -14.01
CA TYR A 89 2.00 -7.75 -13.08
C TYR A 89 1.36 -7.61 -11.71
N LYS A 90 0.91 -8.73 -11.13
CA LYS A 90 0.33 -8.71 -9.77
C LYS A 90 1.38 -8.24 -8.76
N LEU A 91 1.01 -7.28 -7.90
CA LEU A 91 1.82 -6.90 -6.76
C LEU A 91 1.62 -7.87 -5.60
N PHE A 92 2.72 -8.17 -4.93
CA PHE A 92 2.77 -8.88 -3.67
C PHE A 92 3.38 -7.96 -2.62
N GLU A 93 2.84 -8.03 -1.41
CA GLU A 93 3.34 -7.31 -0.25
C GLU A 93 4.58 -8.04 0.28
N ASP A 94 5.66 -7.32 0.57
CA ASP A 94 6.82 -7.91 1.25
C ASP A 94 6.46 -8.21 2.72
N TYR A 95 5.62 -7.35 3.33
CA TYR A 95 4.99 -7.56 4.62
C TYR A 95 3.49 -7.30 4.56
N THR A 96 2.75 -7.83 5.52
CA THR A 96 1.29 -7.78 5.54
C THR A 96 0.74 -6.35 5.54
N ASN A 97 -0.26 -6.12 4.70
CA ASN A 97 -1.02 -4.89 4.50
C ASN A 97 -0.31 -3.73 3.78
N GLU A 98 0.88 -3.93 3.21
CA GLU A 98 1.64 -2.84 2.56
C GLU A 98 1.02 -2.31 1.27
N LEU A 99 0.13 -3.08 0.63
CA LEU A 99 -0.62 -2.63 -0.53
C LEU A 99 -1.97 -1.99 -0.15
N THR A 100 -2.39 -2.10 1.11
CA THR A 100 -3.66 -1.49 1.59
C THR A 100 -3.69 0.02 1.36
N PRO A 101 -2.61 0.79 1.63
CA PRO A 101 -2.58 2.23 1.37
C PRO A 101 -2.75 2.62 -0.11
N LEU A 102 -2.53 1.69 -1.06
CA LEU A 102 -2.79 1.96 -2.48
C LEU A 102 -4.28 2.19 -2.76
N ASN A 103 -5.18 1.75 -1.86
CA ASN A 103 -6.62 2.03 -1.89
C ASN A 103 -7.25 1.80 -3.29
N VAL A 104 -6.87 0.70 -3.93
CA VAL A 104 -7.27 0.36 -5.30
C VAL A 104 -8.66 -0.27 -5.39
N ASP A 105 -9.21 -0.72 -4.27
CA ASP A 105 -10.50 -1.37 -4.13
C ASP A 105 -11.36 -0.61 -3.11
N ASP A 106 -12.66 -0.50 -3.38
CA ASP A 106 -13.64 0.21 -2.54
C ASP A 106 -14.36 -0.69 -1.53
N GLY A 107 -13.78 -1.86 -1.22
CA GLY A 107 -14.39 -2.90 -0.41
C GLY A 107 -15.26 -3.88 -1.22
N SER A 108 -15.33 -3.73 -2.54
CA SER A 108 -16.00 -4.69 -3.43
C SER A 108 -15.21 -5.99 -3.59
N ASN A 109 -13.93 -6.02 -3.21
CA ASN A 109 -12.99 -7.13 -3.43
C ASN A 109 -12.85 -7.51 -4.91
N GLN A 110 -13.14 -6.57 -5.82
CA GLN A 110 -13.08 -6.82 -7.26
C GLN A 110 -11.76 -6.36 -7.85
N TYR A 111 -11.03 -5.45 -7.21
CA TYR A 111 -9.80 -4.86 -7.71
C TYR A 111 -8.59 -5.39 -6.95
N ILE A 112 -7.51 -5.64 -7.69
CA ILE A 112 -6.21 -5.97 -7.12
C ILE A 112 -5.15 -4.94 -7.54
N PRO A 113 -4.16 -4.67 -6.68
CA PRO A 113 -3.03 -3.84 -7.02
C PRO A 113 -2.13 -4.57 -8.03
N VAL A 114 -1.80 -3.88 -9.12
CA VAL A 114 -0.91 -4.39 -10.17
C VAL A 114 0.03 -3.29 -10.65
N VAL A 115 1.17 -3.70 -11.21
CA VAL A 115 2.02 -2.84 -12.02
C VAL A 115 1.60 -3.02 -13.48
N LYS A 116 1.00 -1.97 -14.05
CA LYS A 116 0.81 -1.88 -15.50
C LYS A 116 2.13 -1.44 -16.11
N ALA A 117 2.77 -2.30 -16.87
CA ALA A 117 4.00 -2.01 -17.57
C ALA A 117 3.81 -2.10 -19.08
N THR A 118 4.30 -1.10 -19.80
CA THR A 118 4.22 -1.00 -21.25
C THR A 118 5.62 -0.89 -21.84
N LEU A 119 6.04 -1.90 -22.58
CA LEU A 119 7.22 -1.89 -23.44
C LEU A 119 6.86 -1.26 -24.78
N ASN A 120 7.55 -0.19 -25.15
CA ASN A 120 7.51 0.38 -26.49
C ASN A 120 8.58 -0.31 -27.35
N HIS A 121 8.15 -0.97 -28.43
CA HIS A 121 9.06 -1.72 -29.30
C HIS A 121 9.88 -0.84 -30.25
N LEU A 122 9.49 0.42 -30.45
CA LEU A 122 10.18 1.35 -31.35
C LEU A 122 11.43 1.95 -30.69
N ASN A 123 11.38 2.20 -29.38
CA ASN A 123 12.48 2.83 -28.64
C ASN A 123 13.00 1.97 -27.46
N ASN A 124 12.45 0.77 -27.27
CA ASN A 124 12.80 -0.18 -26.22
C ASN A 124 12.65 0.37 -24.78
N GLN A 125 11.87 1.44 -24.60
CA GLN A 125 11.58 2.01 -23.29
C GLN A 125 10.42 1.27 -22.61
N VAL A 126 10.49 1.21 -21.28
CA VAL A 126 9.45 0.62 -20.44
C VAL A 126 8.87 1.71 -19.56
N ASN A 127 7.56 1.93 -19.68
CA ASN A 127 6.80 2.81 -18.80
C ASN A 127 5.99 1.96 -17.82
N ILE A 128 5.97 2.35 -16.55
CA ILE A 128 5.24 1.63 -15.51
C ILE A 128 4.33 2.57 -14.72
N SER A 129 3.23 2.01 -14.20
CA SER A 129 2.33 2.67 -13.26
C SER A 129 1.70 1.64 -12.34
N ILE A 130 1.46 1.97 -11.08
CA ILE A 130 0.71 1.14 -10.14
C ILE A 130 -0.77 1.53 -10.22
N ILE A 131 -1.65 0.54 -10.42
CA ILE A 131 -3.10 0.74 -10.56
C ILE A 131 -3.88 -0.39 -9.89
N GLY A 132 -5.16 -0.15 -9.66
CA GLY A 132 -6.15 -1.20 -9.42
C GLY A 132 -6.64 -1.81 -10.72
N MET A 133 -6.63 -3.14 -10.83
CA MET A 133 -7.20 -3.86 -11.97
C MET A 133 -8.33 -4.75 -11.48
N ASN A 134 -9.49 -4.68 -12.15
CA ASN A 134 -10.60 -5.58 -11.85
C ASN A 134 -10.22 -7.03 -12.22
N GLN A 135 -10.36 -7.93 -11.26
CA GLN A 135 -9.98 -9.34 -11.38
C GLN A 135 -10.83 -10.12 -12.39
N ASN A 136 -12.07 -9.69 -12.60
CA ASN A 136 -13.02 -10.34 -13.50
C ASN A 136 -13.02 -9.73 -14.91
N ASN A 137 -12.65 -8.45 -15.03
CA ASN A 137 -12.55 -7.77 -16.31
C ASN A 137 -11.41 -6.72 -16.31
N PRO A 138 -10.21 -7.08 -16.77
CA PRO A 138 -9.01 -6.22 -16.74
C PRO A 138 -9.11 -4.91 -17.52
N VAL A 139 -10.16 -4.72 -18.34
CA VAL A 139 -10.45 -3.43 -19.00
C VAL A 139 -10.84 -2.36 -17.98
N TYR A 140 -11.49 -2.75 -16.88
CA TYR A 140 -11.82 -1.84 -15.79
C TYR A 140 -10.64 -1.68 -14.85
N THR A 141 -10.17 -0.44 -14.74
CA THR A 141 -9.04 -0.06 -13.90
C THR A 141 -9.40 1.12 -13.01
N ARG A 142 -8.68 1.23 -11.90
CA ARG A 142 -8.80 2.34 -10.95
C ARG A 142 -7.41 2.90 -10.65
N PRO A 143 -7.31 4.22 -10.39
CA PRO A 143 -6.05 4.77 -9.91
C PRO A 143 -5.72 4.19 -8.54
N ALA A 144 -4.44 3.94 -8.28
CA ALA A 144 -3.95 3.77 -6.92
C ALA A 144 -3.78 5.14 -6.26
N ASP A 145 -3.72 5.17 -4.93
CA ASP A 145 -3.29 6.36 -4.20
C ASP A 145 -1.91 6.79 -4.70
N ARG A 146 -1.83 8.05 -5.15
CA ARG A 146 -0.66 8.56 -5.84
C ARG A 146 0.56 8.62 -4.94
N TYR A 147 0.41 9.04 -3.70
CA TYR A 147 1.55 9.19 -2.78
C TYR A 147 2.20 7.84 -2.50
N TYR A 148 1.39 6.82 -2.22
CA TYR A 148 1.91 5.48 -1.96
C TYR A 148 2.43 4.78 -3.22
N ALA A 149 1.77 4.98 -4.36
CA ALA A 149 2.26 4.48 -5.64
C ALA A 149 3.63 5.07 -5.99
N ASP A 150 3.80 6.39 -5.88
CA ASP A 150 5.05 7.07 -6.18
C ASP A 150 6.16 6.59 -5.23
N LYS A 151 5.87 6.44 -3.92
CA LYS A 151 6.82 5.90 -2.93
C LYS A 151 7.32 4.49 -3.30
N LEU A 152 6.44 3.60 -3.77
CA LEU A 152 6.83 2.25 -4.19
C LEU A 152 7.68 2.24 -5.48
N LEU A 153 7.51 3.25 -6.34
CA LEU A 153 8.27 3.38 -7.58
C LEU A 153 9.64 4.07 -7.38
N ASP A 154 9.78 4.92 -6.36
CA ASP A 154 11.00 5.68 -6.08
C ASP A 154 12.21 4.80 -5.73
N ASP A 155 12.01 3.68 -5.03
CA ASP A 155 13.08 2.71 -4.70
C ASP A 155 13.56 1.91 -5.93
N ARG A 156 12.89 2.04 -7.08
CA ARG A 156 13.20 1.35 -8.34
C ARG A 156 13.22 -0.18 -8.30
N LYS A 157 12.98 -0.83 -7.15
CA LYS A 157 12.87 -2.29 -7.02
C LYS A 157 11.92 -2.87 -8.08
N ILE A 158 10.67 -2.41 -8.08
CA ILE A 158 9.64 -2.83 -9.04
C ILE A 158 10.08 -2.56 -10.48
N LEU A 159 10.67 -1.39 -10.75
CA LEU A 159 11.14 -1.03 -12.09
C LEU A 159 12.23 -1.99 -12.59
N ASN A 160 13.16 -2.38 -11.72
CA ASN A 160 14.24 -3.32 -12.04
C ASN A 160 13.68 -4.72 -12.29
N GLU A 161 12.78 -5.20 -11.43
CA GLU A 161 12.10 -6.49 -11.61
C GLU A 161 11.35 -6.55 -12.95
N ILE A 162 10.57 -5.53 -13.28
CA ILE A 162 9.84 -5.42 -14.55
C ILE A 162 10.81 -5.42 -15.74
N ASN A 163 11.89 -4.64 -15.68
CA ASN A 163 12.88 -4.58 -16.75
C ASN A 163 13.56 -5.93 -17.02
N GLY A 164 13.69 -6.77 -15.98
CA GLY A 164 14.23 -8.12 -16.09
C GLY A 164 13.31 -9.11 -16.81
N VAL A 165 11.99 -8.87 -16.86
CA VAL A 165 11.02 -9.87 -17.36
C VAL A 165 10.27 -9.43 -18.62
N ILE A 166 9.90 -8.16 -18.76
CA ILE A 166 8.92 -7.69 -19.76
C ILE A 166 9.32 -7.96 -21.21
N ARG A 167 10.61 -7.95 -21.52
CA ARG A 167 11.11 -8.23 -22.88
C ARG A 167 10.94 -9.71 -23.24
N SER A 168 11.19 -10.59 -22.28
CA SER A 168 10.95 -12.03 -22.43
C SER A 168 9.45 -12.32 -22.59
N ASP A 169 8.63 -11.70 -21.73
CA ASP A 169 7.17 -11.83 -21.80
C ASP A 169 6.60 -11.34 -23.13
N ALA A 170 7.10 -10.20 -23.64
CA ALA A 170 6.73 -9.67 -24.94
C ALA A 170 7.13 -10.61 -26.08
N ASN A 171 8.34 -11.16 -26.05
CA ASN A 171 8.79 -12.13 -27.05
C ASN A 171 7.90 -13.38 -27.04
N LYS A 172 7.59 -13.92 -25.86
CA LYS A 172 6.66 -15.04 -25.70
C LYS A 172 5.28 -14.74 -26.25
N TYR A 173 4.72 -13.56 -25.93
CA TYR A 173 3.42 -13.11 -26.45
C TYR A 173 3.40 -13.06 -27.98
N TRP A 174 4.47 -12.58 -28.60
CA TRP A 174 4.59 -12.50 -30.06
C TRP A 174 5.07 -13.79 -30.73
N GLY A 175 5.31 -14.87 -29.98
CA GLY A 175 5.78 -16.16 -30.53
C GLY A 175 7.23 -16.14 -31.04
N ILE A 176 8.06 -15.27 -30.49
CA ILE A 176 9.47 -15.11 -30.87
C ILE A 176 10.31 -16.05 -30.00
N ARG A 177 11.09 -16.91 -30.66
CA ARG A 177 12.00 -17.86 -30.02
C ARG A 177 13.38 -17.27 -29.83
#